data_AF-A0AAE2SGB9-F1
#
_entry.id   AF-A0AAE2SGB9-F1
#
_cell.length_a   1.000
_cell.length_b   1.000
_cell.length_c   1.000
_cell.angle_alpha   90.00
_cell.angle_beta   90.00
_cell.angle_gamma   90.00
#
_symmetry.space_group_name_H-M   'P 1'
#
loop_
_entity.id
_entity.type
_entity.pdbx_description
1 polymer ?
#
loop_
_entity_poly.entity_id
_entity_poly.type
_entity_poly.pdbx_seq_one_letter_code
_entity_poly.pdbx_strand_id
1 'polypeptide(L)'
;MSKKTDNTLLIPGPDGWEIWQGTREQGFRQTLADGPAEAAELENIPKGRLIMAFPVRQALAVPFKVQTEDEAMFEDLAAMHLEKIGVRPDVEAGRLTDVFNAGQEEGQTTLLNVVLAAPEEGTMPPSAPGLFDLSPRFFPLPANGVTLWRELGRWVFAISSNGHLTYFQSLAGSQLGNDAVRDIRLALSQLSLQGVTLHTDHATVWTTGSPADPSDQAVRDLGKALGAEISSEPKPQPLLPEKISQLVPADVRAEQRLQAERQKRNLIIGAVALVYLGLVGYFALQYIDLNKQLKAQQKELAQINLMHGDIGLFYQDWEDLSAMVDDRHWPLNALMRSSELIPPNQIKDLRFKVFEATPERVYISGESTEIKQASAFGEKLKRSLGEYDWKAPNIGADAKTNRWKFTFEGILEGSEMEQ
;
A
#
# COMPACT_ATOMS: atom_id res chain seq x y z
N MET A 1 -27.47 2.08 -17.32
CA MET A 1 -26.93 2.48 -18.63
C MET A 1 -25.45 2.81 -18.43
N SER A 2 -24.55 1.88 -18.74
CA SER A 2 -23.11 2.12 -18.63
C SER A 2 -22.72 3.19 -19.65
N LYS A 3 -22.15 4.31 -19.21
CA LYS A 3 -21.56 5.30 -20.13
C LYS A 3 -20.52 4.55 -20.95
N LYS A 4 -20.77 4.34 -22.25
CA LYS A 4 -19.75 3.84 -23.18
C LYS A 4 -18.58 4.81 -23.09
N THR A 5 -17.45 4.34 -22.57
CA THR A 5 -16.24 5.14 -22.49
C THR A 5 -15.75 5.40 -23.90
N ASP A 6 -15.60 6.67 -24.27
CA ASP A 6 -15.07 7.03 -25.58
C ASP A 6 -13.63 6.52 -25.72
N ASN A 7 -13.30 6.02 -26.92
CA ASN A 7 -11.95 5.64 -27.29
C ASN A 7 -11.23 6.87 -27.84
N THR A 8 -9.96 7.00 -27.50
CA THR A 8 -9.05 8.02 -28.06
C THR A 8 -7.98 7.27 -28.85
N LEU A 9 -7.90 7.51 -30.15
CA LEU A 9 -6.90 6.92 -31.03
C LEU A 9 -5.77 7.92 -31.28
N LEU A 10 -4.53 7.48 -31.10
CA LEU A 10 -3.33 8.17 -31.56
C LEU A 10 -2.86 7.49 -32.85
N ILE A 11 -2.89 8.21 -33.96
CA ILE A 11 -2.55 7.68 -35.28
C ILE A 11 -1.46 8.55 -35.89
N PRO A 12 -0.43 7.97 -36.54
CA PRO A 12 0.54 8.78 -37.28
C PRO A 12 -0.15 9.48 -38.46
N GLY A 13 -0.11 10.81 -38.44
CA GLY A 13 -0.51 11.66 -39.54
C GLY A 13 0.63 11.91 -40.53
N PRO A 14 0.39 12.72 -41.58
CA PRO A 14 1.36 12.96 -42.65
C PRO A 14 2.65 13.64 -42.17
N ASP A 15 2.55 14.61 -41.25
CA ASP A 15 3.67 15.39 -40.73
C ASP A 15 3.82 15.22 -39.21
N GLY A 16 2.71 15.20 -38.46
CA GLY A 16 2.69 14.92 -37.03
C GLY A 16 1.68 13.86 -36.60
N TRP A 17 1.52 13.67 -35.29
CA TRP A 17 0.51 12.77 -34.72
C TRP A 17 -0.92 13.33 -34.80
N GLU A 18 -1.88 12.48 -35.13
CA GLU A 18 -3.31 12.80 -35.15
C GLU A 18 -4.02 12.20 -33.91
N ILE A 19 -4.96 12.94 -33.35
CA ILE A 19 -5.82 12.47 -32.25
C ILE A 19 -7.26 12.36 -32.74
N TRP A 20 -7.83 11.17 -32.59
CA TRP A 20 -9.21 10.89 -32.96
C TRP A 20 -10.01 10.43 -31.74
N GLN A 21 -11.22 10.93 -31.55
CA GLN A 21 -12.08 10.56 -30.43
C GLN A 21 -13.43 10.04 -30.93
N GLY A 22 -13.89 8.93 -30.36
CA GLY A 22 -15.20 8.39 -30.71
C GLY A 22 -15.41 6.95 -30.26
N THR A 23 -16.40 6.31 -30.87
CA THR A 23 -16.76 4.92 -30.59
C THR A 23 -16.96 4.18 -31.90
N ARG A 24 -16.91 2.83 -31.87
CA ARG A 24 -17.13 1.99 -33.06
C ARG A 24 -18.49 2.25 -33.74
N GLU A 25 -19.49 2.68 -32.99
CA GLU A 25 -20.85 2.92 -33.50
C GLU A 25 -21.07 4.33 -34.05
N GLN A 26 -20.44 5.34 -33.44
CA GLN A 26 -20.62 6.76 -33.82
C GLN A 26 -19.55 7.26 -34.80
N GLY A 27 -18.55 6.43 -35.10
CA GLY A 27 -17.37 6.83 -35.86
C GLY A 27 -16.40 7.64 -35.00
N PHE A 28 -15.28 8.01 -35.61
CA PHE A 28 -14.21 8.76 -34.96
C PHE A 28 -14.14 10.18 -35.53
N ARG A 29 -14.12 11.17 -34.64
CA ARG A 29 -13.95 12.56 -34.99
C ARG A 29 -12.52 13.00 -34.68
N GLN A 30 -11.87 13.65 -35.64
CA GLN A 30 -10.56 14.22 -35.44
C GLN A 30 -10.64 15.38 -34.45
N THR A 31 -9.80 15.32 -33.41
CA THR A 31 -9.66 16.35 -32.37
C THR A 31 -8.36 17.13 -32.54
N LEU A 32 -7.31 16.46 -33.03
CA LEU A 32 -6.04 17.07 -33.43
C LEU A 32 -5.63 16.52 -34.79
N ALA A 33 -5.36 17.41 -35.74
CA ALA A 33 -4.99 17.04 -37.11
C ALA A 33 -3.48 17.04 -37.37
N ASP A 34 -2.72 17.90 -36.69
CA ASP A 34 -1.28 18.01 -36.86
C ASP A 34 -0.63 18.31 -35.50
N GLY A 35 -0.23 17.23 -34.82
CA GLY A 35 0.50 17.29 -33.56
C GLY A 35 2.01 17.38 -33.74
N PRO A 36 2.79 17.27 -32.64
CA PRO A 36 4.23 17.09 -32.73
C PRO A 36 4.61 15.80 -33.48
N ALA A 37 5.86 15.72 -33.95
CA ALA A 37 6.38 14.52 -34.61
C ALA A 37 6.68 13.39 -33.61
N GLU A 38 7.02 13.74 -32.38
CA GLU A 38 7.27 12.81 -31.28
C GLU A 38 6.00 12.62 -30.44
N ALA A 39 5.65 11.37 -30.13
CA ALA A 39 4.45 11.10 -29.34
C ALA A 39 4.57 11.60 -27.90
N ALA A 40 5.79 11.67 -27.37
CA ALA A 40 6.09 12.15 -26.02
C ALA A 40 5.74 13.63 -25.79
N GLU A 41 5.75 14.43 -26.85
CA GLU A 41 5.42 15.86 -26.80
C GLU A 41 3.90 16.11 -26.88
N LEU A 42 3.07 15.05 -26.98
CA LEU A 42 1.62 15.20 -27.08
C LEU A 42 1.01 15.70 -25.77
N GLU A 43 0.56 16.95 -25.78
CA GLU A 43 -0.18 17.56 -24.68
C GLU A 43 -1.70 17.40 -24.84
N ASN A 44 -2.43 17.50 -23.72
CA ASN A 44 -3.90 17.59 -23.70
C ASN A 44 -4.64 16.42 -24.38
N ILE A 45 -4.12 15.20 -24.28
CA ILE A 45 -4.78 13.98 -24.79
C ILE A 45 -6.17 13.84 -24.13
N PRO A 46 -7.27 13.72 -24.91
CA PRO A 46 -8.62 13.56 -24.39
C PRO A 46 -8.74 12.38 -23.42
N LYS A 47 -9.58 12.54 -22.40
CA LYS A 47 -9.86 11.47 -21.44
C LYS A 47 -10.66 10.36 -22.13
N GLY A 48 -10.18 9.13 -22.02
CA GLY A 48 -10.83 7.95 -22.61
C GLY A 48 -9.93 6.73 -22.56
N ARG A 49 -10.35 5.66 -23.21
CA ARG A 49 -9.46 4.50 -23.43
C ARG A 49 -8.50 4.86 -24.56
N LEU A 50 -7.23 5.08 -24.23
CA LEU A 50 -6.19 5.45 -25.18
C LEU A 50 -5.67 4.23 -25.94
N ILE A 51 -5.71 4.30 -27.26
CA ILE A 51 -5.22 3.28 -28.20
C ILE A 51 -4.19 3.97 -29.11
N MET A 52 -2.98 3.41 -29.21
CA MET A 52 -1.92 3.98 -30.05
C MET A 52 -1.64 3.08 -31.25
N ALA A 53 -1.59 3.67 -32.43
CA ALA A 53 -1.18 3.01 -33.65
C ALA A 53 0.33 3.19 -33.86
N PHE A 54 1.08 2.10 -33.95
CA PHE A 54 2.48 2.16 -34.31
C PHE A 54 2.62 2.55 -35.79
N PRO A 55 3.50 3.51 -36.12
CA PRO A 55 3.85 3.83 -37.50
C PRO A 55 4.44 2.62 -38.20
N VAL A 56 4.19 2.50 -39.51
CA VAL A 56 4.68 1.40 -40.36
C VAL A 56 6.20 1.27 -40.25
N ARG A 57 6.94 2.38 -40.13
CA ARG A 57 8.41 2.38 -40.01
C ARG A 57 8.94 1.68 -38.75
N GLN A 58 8.11 1.51 -37.72
CA GLN A 58 8.48 0.87 -36.46
C GLN A 58 8.11 -0.61 -36.41
N ALA A 59 7.50 -1.16 -37.47
CA ALA A 59 7.09 -2.54 -37.53
C ALA A 59 7.61 -3.23 -38.79
N LEU A 60 7.99 -4.49 -38.65
CA LEU A 60 8.36 -5.38 -39.75
C LEU A 60 7.19 -6.32 -40.04
N ALA A 61 6.69 -6.29 -41.28
CA ALA A 61 5.70 -7.23 -41.77
C ALA A 61 6.40 -8.48 -42.33
N VAL A 62 6.02 -9.65 -41.83
CA VAL A 62 6.52 -10.96 -42.26
C VAL A 62 5.33 -11.86 -42.58
N PRO A 63 4.78 -11.79 -43.81
CA PRO A 63 3.71 -12.66 -44.22
C PRO A 63 4.22 -14.05 -44.60
N PHE A 64 3.41 -15.07 -44.36
CA PHE A 64 3.72 -16.45 -44.73
C PHE A 64 2.43 -17.28 -44.85
N LYS A 65 2.47 -18.36 -45.64
CA LYS A 65 1.33 -19.29 -45.79
C LYS A 65 1.49 -20.50 -44.88
N VAL A 66 0.38 -20.95 -44.30
CA VAL A 66 0.29 -22.18 -43.50
C VAL A 66 -0.80 -23.11 -44.04
N GLN A 67 -0.58 -24.41 -43.93
CA GLN A 67 -1.52 -25.46 -44.38
C GLN A 67 -2.49 -25.85 -43.25
N THR A 68 -3.10 -24.86 -42.62
CA THR A 68 -4.07 -25.05 -41.55
C THR A 68 -5.00 -23.84 -41.47
N GLU A 69 -6.22 -24.08 -41.02
CA GLU A 69 -7.23 -23.05 -40.73
C GLU A 69 -7.45 -22.91 -39.21
N ASP A 70 -6.78 -23.74 -38.39
CA ASP A 70 -6.92 -23.72 -36.94
C ASP A 70 -6.19 -22.51 -36.33
N GLU A 71 -6.96 -21.51 -35.90
CA GLU A 71 -6.45 -20.28 -35.29
C GLU A 71 -5.64 -20.54 -34.03
N ALA A 72 -5.89 -21.63 -33.31
CA ALA A 72 -5.13 -21.97 -32.10
C ALA A 72 -3.65 -22.26 -32.40
N MET A 73 -3.33 -22.66 -33.63
CA MET A 73 -1.96 -22.97 -34.05
C MET A 73 -1.20 -21.74 -34.59
N PHE A 74 -1.88 -20.61 -34.83
CA PHE A 74 -1.27 -19.49 -35.55
C PHE A 74 -0.13 -18.83 -34.79
N GLU A 75 -0.24 -18.68 -33.47
CA GLU A 75 0.82 -18.07 -32.65
C GLU A 75 2.10 -18.94 -32.66
N ASP A 76 1.96 -20.25 -32.52
CA ASP A 76 3.10 -21.19 -32.54
C ASP A 76 3.78 -21.24 -33.91
N LEU A 77 2.99 -21.32 -34.99
CA LEU A 77 3.50 -21.31 -36.37
C LEU A 77 4.20 -19.98 -36.70
N ALA A 78 3.66 -18.87 -36.21
CA ALA A 78 4.26 -17.55 -36.36
C ALA A 78 5.62 -17.46 -35.63
N ALA A 79 5.70 -17.96 -34.40
CA ALA A 79 6.96 -18.02 -33.65
C ALA A 79 8.01 -18.88 -34.36
N MET A 80 7.65 -20.09 -34.82
CA MET A 80 8.54 -20.95 -35.61
C MET A 80 9.00 -20.28 -36.91
N HIS A 81 8.12 -19.53 -37.57
CA HIS A 81 8.47 -18.81 -38.80
C HIS A 81 9.51 -17.71 -38.53
N LEU A 82 9.34 -16.92 -37.47
CA LEU A 82 10.32 -15.89 -37.07
C LEU A 82 11.67 -16.49 -36.72
N GLU A 83 11.69 -17.61 -35.99
CA GLU A 83 12.93 -18.31 -35.67
C GLU A 83 13.64 -18.81 -36.93
N LYS A 84 12.89 -19.34 -37.90
CA LYS A 84 13.42 -19.81 -39.19
C LYS A 84 14.08 -18.70 -39.99
N ILE A 85 13.54 -17.49 -39.97
CA ILE A 85 14.12 -16.32 -40.66
C ILE A 85 15.18 -15.59 -39.83
N GLY A 86 15.47 -16.05 -38.61
CA GLY A 86 16.47 -15.47 -37.72
C GLY A 86 16.04 -14.20 -37.01
N VAL A 87 14.74 -13.88 -37.00
CA VAL A 87 14.21 -12.72 -36.28
C VAL A 87 13.87 -13.14 -34.86
N ARG A 88 14.59 -12.57 -33.88
CA ARG A 88 14.34 -12.80 -32.46
C ARG A 88 13.98 -11.48 -31.80
N PRO A 89 12.70 -11.24 -31.45
CA PRO A 89 12.32 -10.06 -30.70
C PRO A 89 12.99 -10.10 -29.32
N ASP A 90 13.34 -8.93 -28.79
CA ASP A 90 13.89 -8.83 -27.45
C ASP A 90 12.82 -9.22 -26.41
N VAL A 91 13.17 -10.21 -25.59
CA VAL A 91 12.29 -10.80 -24.57
C VAL A 91 12.05 -9.81 -23.41
N GLU A 92 13.00 -8.93 -23.15
CA GLU A 92 12.89 -7.92 -22.09
C GLU A 92 12.08 -6.70 -22.54
N ALA A 93 11.96 -6.48 -23.85
CA ALA A 93 11.38 -5.28 -24.44
C ALA A 93 9.85 -5.31 -24.63
N GLY A 94 9.13 -6.35 -24.19
CA GLY A 94 7.67 -6.37 -24.31
C GLY A 94 7.09 -7.65 -24.88
N ARG A 95 5.86 -7.55 -25.41
CA ARG A 95 5.33 -8.45 -26.43
C ARG A 95 5.42 -7.65 -27.71
N LEU A 96 6.50 -7.87 -28.44
CA LEU A 96 6.81 -7.16 -29.68
C LEU A 96 6.32 -7.89 -30.93
N THR A 97 5.69 -9.04 -30.77
CA THR A 97 5.18 -9.84 -31.88
C THR A 97 3.69 -10.11 -31.76
N ASP A 98 3.02 -10.11 -32.90
CA ASP A 98 1.63 -10.51 -33.02
C ASP A 98 1.35 -11.09 -34.42
N VAL A 99 0.30 -11.89 -34.53
CA VAL A 99 -0.07 -12.56 -35.77
C VAL A 99 -1.52 -12.23 -36.14
N PHE A 100 -1.73 -11.93 -37.42
CA PHE A 100 -3.03 -11.63 -37.97
C PHE A 100 -3.36 -12.56 -39.14
N ASN A 101 -4.63 -12.95 -39.24
CA ASN A 101 -5.14 -13.62 -40.43
C ASN A 101 -5.23 -12.60 -41.58
N ALA A 102 -4.52 -12.87 -42.67
CA ALA A 102 -4.43 -12.04 -43.86
C ALA A 102 -5.19 -12.64 -45.06
N GLY A 103 -6.00 -13.68 -44.84
CA GLY A 103 -6.84 -14.33 -45.84
C GLY A 103 -6.72 -15.85 -45.81
N GLN A 104 -7.76 -16.54 -46.29
CA GLN A 104 -7.82 -18.00 -46.41
C GLN A 104 -8.15 -18.42 -47.85
N GLU A 105 -7.44 -19.43 -48.36
CA GLU A 105 -7.59 -20.00 -49.70
C GLU A 105 -7.42 -21.52 -49.64
N GLU A 106 -8.45 -22.29 -50.03
CA GLU A 106 -8.38 -23.75 -50.27
C GLU A 106 -7.58 -24.57 -49.22
N GLY A 107 -7.88 -24.40 -47.92
CA GLY A 107 -7.18 -25.13 -46.84
C GLY A 107 -5.83 -24.52 -46.42
N GLN A 108 -5.47 -23.37 -47.00
CA GLN A 108 -4.31 -22.58 -46.62
C GLN A 108 -4.74 -21.25 -46.00
N THR A 109 -4.05 -20.84 -44.94
CA THR A 109 -4.20 -19.51 -44.36
C THR A 109 -2.94 -18.70 -44.65
N THR A 110 -3.12 -17.47 -45.13
CA THR A 110 -2.04 -16.48 -45.18
C THR A 110 -2.05 -15.73 -43.86
N LEU A 111 -0.93 -15.79 -43.13
CA LEU A 111 -0.74 -15.10 -41.87
C LEU A 111 0.19 -13.91 -42.09
N LEU A 112 -0.13 -12.79 -41.46
CA LEU A 112 0.75 -11.64 -41.33
C LEU A 112 1.32 -11.64 -39.92
N ASN A 113 2.58 -12.02 -39.79
CA ASN A 113 3.32 -11.85 -38.55
C ASN A 113 3.94 -10.46 -38.52
N VAL A 114 3.81 -9.78 -37.39
CA VAL A 114 4.35 -8.43 -37.22
C VAL A 114 5.34 -8.43 -36.07
N VAL A 115 6.49 -7.83 -36.33
CA VAL A 115 7.55 -7.62 -35.34
C VAL A 115 7.75 -6.13 -35.14
N LEU A 116 7.41 -5.64 -33.96
CA LEU A 116 7.62 -4.27 -33.56
C LEU A 116 9.09 -4.07 -33.15
N ALA A 117 9.71 -3.00 -33.65
CA ALA A 117 10.98 -2.52 -33.12
C ALA A 117 10.77 -2.07 -31.67
N ALA A 118 11.67 -2.44 -30.76
CA ALA A 118 11.60 -1.97 -29.38
C ALA A 118 11.62 -0.43 -29.39
N PRO A 119 10.60 0.25 -28.84
CA PRO A 119 10.61 1.71 -28.77
C PRO A 119 11.74 2.16 -27.85
N GLU A 120 12.33 3.30 -28.18
CA GLU A 120 13.34 3.93 -27.33
C GLU A 120 12.67 4.54 -26.10
N GLU A 121 13.39 4.55 -24.97
CA GLU A 121 12.89 5.11 -23.72
C GLU A 121 12.42 6.56 -23.91
N GLY A 122 11.21 6.85 -23.44
CA GLY A 122 10.65 8.21 -23.47
C GLY A 122 10.04 8.63 -24.80
N THR A 123 9.91 7.72 -25.77
CA THR A 123 9.18 7.99 -27.03
C THR A 123 7.66 7.85 -26.91
N MET A 124 7.18 7.32 -25.78
CA MET A 124 5.76 7.10 -25.49
C MET A 124 5.04 8.39 -25.10
N PRO A 125 3.73 8.52 -25.37
CA PRO A 125 2.98 9.71 -24.98
C PRO A 125 2.87 9.85 -23.45
N PRO A 126 2.66 11.07 -22.92
CA PRO A 126 2.64 11.33 -21.48
C PRO A 126 1.59 10.54 -20.69
N SER A 127 0.54 10.08 -21.37
CA SER A 127 -0.42 9.13 -20.84
C SER A 127 -0.17 7.77 -21.47
N ALA A 128 0.26 6.78 -20.66
CA ALA A 128 0.49 5.41 -21.11
C ALA A 128 -0.73 4.84 -21.86
N PRO A 129 -0.61 4.49 -23.16
CA PRO A 129 -1.71 3.88 -23.89
C PRO A 129 -2.03 2.50 -23.30
N GLY A 130 -3.32 2.16 -23.25
CA GLY A 130 -3.78 0.88 -22.71
C GLY A 130 -3.82 -0.24 -23.75
N LEU A 131 -3.75 0.12 -25.03
CA LEU A 131 -3.82 -0.77 -26.18
C LEU A 131 -2.95 -0.25 -27.31
N PHE A 132 -2.45 -1.17 -28.11
CA PHE A 132 -1.62 -0.87 -29.28
C PHE A 132 -2.12 -1.64 -30.49
N ASP A 133 -1.93 -1.07 -31.66
CA ASP A 133 -2.12 -1.75 -32.94
C ASP A 133 -1.24 -1.07 -34.00
N LEU A 134 -1.37 -1.44 -35.26
CA LEU A 134 -0.59 -0.90 -36.37
C LEU A 134 -1.42 0.11 -37.15
N SER A 135 -0.80 1.18 -37.63
CA SER A 135 -1.49 2.22 -38.39
C SER A 135 -2.31 1.71 -39.60
N PRO A 136 -1.86 0.74 -40.43
CA PRO A 136 -2.66 0.33 -41.60
C PRO A 136 -3.95 -0.39 -41.22
N ARG A 137 -4.02 -0.97 -40.00
CA ARG A 137 -5.20 -1.73 -39.53
C ARG A 137 -6.34 -0.83 -39.07
N PHE A 138 -6.08 0.46 -38.89
CA PHE A 138 -7.11 1.45 -38.56
C PHE A 138 -7.84 2.00 -39.78
N PHE A 139 -7.53 1.55 -40.99
CA PHE A 139 -8.14 2.12 -42.19
C PHE A 139 -8.81 1.04 -43.05
N PRO A 140 -9.90 1.37 -43.76
CA PRO A 140 -10.47 0.46 -44.75
C PRO A 140 -9.52 0.36 -45.94
N LEU A 141 -8.94 -0.82 -46.14
CA LEU A 141 -8.06 -1.10 -47.28
C LEU A 141 -8.89 -1.64 -48.45
N PRO A 142 -8.56 -1.25 -49.71
CA PRO A 142 -9.23 -1.79 -50.89
C PRO A 142 -9.00 -3.30 -51.01
N ALA A 143 -9.89 -4.02 -51.68
CA ALA A 143 -9.65 -5.42 -52.00
C ALA A 143 -8.58 -5.50 -53.11
N ASN A 144 -7.55 -6.32 -52.91
CA ASN A 144 -6.53 -6.66 -53.92
C ASN A 144 -5.81 -5.43 -54.51
N GLY A 145 -5.24 -4.59 -53.64
CA GLY A 145 -4.62 -3.35 -54.07
C GLY A 145 -3.47 -2.87 -53.19
N VAL A 146 -2.74 -1.89 -53.71
CA VAL A 146 -1.68 -1.17 -52.97
C VAL A 146 -2.22 0.17 -52.51
N THR A 147 -2.18 0.42 -51.21
CA THR A 147 -2.54 1.73 -50.64
C THR A 147 -1.29 2.47 -50.23
N LEU A 148 -1.15 3.73 -50.62
CA LEU A 148 -0.02 4.59 -50.27
C LEU A 148 -0.50 5.80 -49.49
N TRP A 149 0.19 6.13 -48.40
CA TRP A 149 -0.06 7.33 -47.62
C TRP A 149 1.22 7.81 -46.94
N ARG A 150 1.15 8.95 -46.27
CA ARG A 150 2.27 9.56 -45.57
C ARG A 150 2.11 9.42 -44.06
N GLU A 151 3.20 9.07 -43.37
CA GLU A 151 3.31 8.95 -41.92
C GLU A 151 4.57 9.65 -41.41
N LEU A 152 4.41 10.63 -40.53
CA LEU A 152 5.51 11.32 -39.83
C LEU A 152 6.64 11.72 -40.78
N GLY A 153 6.26 12.31 -41.91
CA GLY A 153 7.15 12.81 -42.95
C GLY A 153 7.55 11.80 -44.04
N ARG A 154 7.21 10.51 -43.91
CA ARG A 154 7.65 9.45 -44.84
C ARG A 154 6.49 8.80 -45.57
N TRP A 155 6.71 8.38 -46.81
CA TRP A 155 5.75 7.57 -47.53
C TRP A 155 5.80 6.12 -47.07
N VAL A 156 4.62 5.52 -46.98
CA VAL A 156 4.42 4.12 -46.60
C VAL A 156 3.41 3.50 -47.54
N PHE A 157 3.45 2.18 -47.66
CA PHE A 157 2.43 1.45 -48.39
C PHE A 157 1.97 0.21 -47.64
N ALA A 158 0.73 -0.18 -47.91
CA ALA A 158 0.17 -1.46 -47.52
C ALA A 158 -0.38 -2.19 -48.74
N ILE A 159 -0.29 -3.51 -48.71
CA ILE A 159 -0.88 -4.40 -49.69
C ILE A 159 -1.97 -5.19 -48.99
N SER A 160 -3.16 -5.16 -49.55
CA SER A 160 -4.31 -5.89 -49.06
C SER A 160 -4.76 -6.94 -50.06
N SER A 161 -5.15 -8.12 -49.54
CA SER A 161 -5.75 -9.21 -50.31
C SER A 161 -7.10 -9.55 -49.69
N ASN A 162 -8.15 -9.67 -50.50
CA ASN A 162 -9.52 -9.95 -50.06
C ASN A 162 -10.03 -9.01 -48.94
N GLY A 163 -9.56 -7.75 -48.92
CA GLY A 163 -9.90 -6.76 -47.90
C GLY A 163 -9.12 -6.88 -46.57
N HIS A 164 -8.22 -7.85 -46.46
CA HIS A 164 -7.34 -8.02 -45.30
C HIS A 164 -5.95 -7.45 -45.57
N LEU A 165 -5.33 -6.85 -44.55
CA LEU A 165 -3.94 -6.40 -44.61
C LEU A 165 -3.01 -7.60 -44.69
N THR A 166 -2.25 -7.71 -45.79
CA THR A 166 -1.31 -8.83 -46.02
C THR A 166 0.14 -8.41 -45.88
N TYR A 167 0.49 -7.19 -46.26
CA TYR A 167 1.84 -6.67 -46.14
C TYR A 167 1.85 -5.15 -45.95
N PHE A 168 2.89 -4.61 -45.34
CA PHE A 168 3.14 -3.17 -45.27
C PHE A 168 4.63 -2.89 -45.17
N GLN A 169 5.05 -1.71 -45.65
CA GLN A 169 6.43 -1.26 -45.53
C GLN A 169 6.54 0.26 -45.69
N SER A 170 7.54 0.86 -45.03
CA SER A 170 7.91 2.25 -45.26
C SER A 170 8.82 2.36 -46.48
N LEU A 171 8.54 3.31 -47.36
CA LEU A 171 9.37 3.62 -48.52
C LEU A 171 10.67 4.31 -48.08
N ALA A 172 11.75 4.06 -48.82
CA ALA A 172 13.04 4.71 -48.54
C ALA A 172 13.04 6.20 -48.92
N GLY A 173 12.30 6.56 -49.97
CA GLY A 173 12.18 7.92 -50.47
C GLY A 173 11.15 8.78 -49.74
N SER A 174 11.40 10.10 -49.71
CA SER A 174 10.45 11.10 -49.19
C SER A 174 9.41 11.56 -50.22
N GLN A 175 9.53 11.13 -51.47
CA GLN A 175 8.63 11.49 -52.57
C GLN A 175 8.16 10.24 -53.33
N LEU A 176 6.95 10.32 -53.89
CA LEU A 176 6.42 9.31 -54.79
C LEU A 176 7.05 9.46 -56.18
N GLY A 177 7.90 8.50 -56.54
CA GLY A 177 8.60 8.47 -57.82
C GLY A 177 9.12 7.06 -58.15
N ASN A 178 10.13 6.97 -59.01
CA ASN A 178 10.67 5.69 -59.48
C ASN A 178 11.20 4.80 -58.34
N ASP A 179 11.76 5.39 -57.28
CA ASP A 179 12.26 4.65 -56.13
C ASP A 179 11.11 3.96 -55.37
N ALA A 180 9.96 4.62 -55.21
CA ALA A 180 8.78 4.03 -54.60
C ALA A 180 8.27 2.83 -55.41
N VAL A 181 8.23 2.94 -56.74
CA VAL A 181 7.83 1.83 -57.63
C VAL A 181 8.80 0.65 -57.49
N ARG A 182 10.10 0.94 -57.43
CA ARG A 182 11.13 -0.09 -57.25
C ARG A 182 10.95 -0.82 -55.92
N ASP A 183 10.75 -0.08 -54.83
CA ASP A 183 10.54 -0.64 -53.49
C ASP A 183 9.30 -1.56 -53.47
N ILE A 184 8.17 -1.11 -54.04
CA ILE A 184 6.94 -1.91 -54.11
C ILE A 184 7.14 -3.18 -54.96
N ARG A 185 7.80 -3.08 -56.12
CA ARG A 185 8.08 -4.24 -56.98
C ARG A 185 9.04 -5.23 -56.32
N LEU A 186 10.04 -4.74 -55.59
CA LEU A 186 10.95 -5.59 -54.81
C LEU A 186 10.18 -6.32 -53.71
N ALA A 187 9.31 -5.64 -52.98
CA ALA A 187 8.46 -6.26 -51.97
C ALA A 187 7.57 -7.35 -52.59
N LEU A 188 6.83 -7.05 -53.66
CA LEU A 188 5.99 -8.03 -54.37
C LEU A 188 6.78 -9.25 -54.85
N SER A 189 7.99 -9.03 -55.38
CA SER A 189 8.87 -10.11 -55.83
C SER A 189 9.34 -10.99 -54.66
N GLN A 190 9.73 -10.38 -53.53
CA GLN A 190 10.13 -11.10 -52.33
C GLN A 190 8.98 -11.92 -51.75
N LEU A 191 7.76 -11.37 -51.73
CA LEU A 191 6.57 -12.05 -51.26
C LEU A 191 6.22 -13.26 -52.16
N SER A 192 6.30 -13.08 -53.48
CA SER A 192 6.10 -14.17 -54.43
C SER A 192 7.12 -15.31 -54.24
N LEU A 193 8.40 -14.98 -53.98
CA LEU A 193 9.43 -15.98 -53.66
C LEU A 193 9.15 -16.74 -52.34
N GLN A 194 8.42 -16.14 -51.40
CA GLN A 194 7.98 -16.76 -50.15
C GLN A 194 6.68 -17.56 -50.32
N GLY A 195 6.13 -17.64 -51.53
CA GLY A 195 4.87 -18.33 -51.83
C GLY A 195 3.62 -17.49 -51.54
N VAL A 196 3.77 -16.21 -51.20
CA VAL A 196 2.68 -15.25 -51.01
C VAL A 196 2.51 -14.46 -52.30
N THR A 197 1.79 -15.03 -53.26
CA THR A 197 1.49 -14.34 -54.52
C THR A 197 0.35 -13.33 -54.32
N LEU A 198 0.66 -12.06 -54.54
CA LEU A 198 -0.31 -10.96 -54.43
C LEU A 198 -0.53 -10.34 -55.81
N HIS A 199 -1.79 -10.19 -56.18
CA HIS A 199 -2.20 -9.46 -57.38
C HIS A 199 -2.54 -8.02 -56.98
N THR A 200 -2.04 -7.06 -57.75
CA THR A 200 -2.19 -5.63 -57.46
C THR A 200 -2.74 -4.94 -58.70
N ASP A 201 -4.06 -5.06 -58.87
CA ASP A 201 -4.74 -4.52 -60.05
C ASP A 201 -5.04 -3.02 -59.87
N HIS A 202 -5.15 -2.59 -58.62
CA HIS A 202 -5.47 -1.22 -58.23
C HIS A 202 -4.45 -0.66 -57.23
N ALA A 203 -4.18 0.64 -57.34
CA ALA A 203 -3.40 1.41 -56.38
C ALA A 203 -4.19 2.64 -55.94
N THR A 204 -4.19 2.93 -54.64
CA THR A 204 -4.88 4.10 -54.08
C THR A 204 -3.90 4.95 -53.30
N VAL A 205 -3.84 6.24 -53.61
CA VAL A 205 -3.01 7.22 -52.89
C VAL A 205 -3.91 8.09 -52.03
N TRP A 206 -3.73 8.00 -50.71
CA TRP A 206 -4.46 8.84 -49.76
C TRP A 206 -3.85 10.22 -49.66
N THR A 207 -4.69 11.24 -49.86
CA THR A 207 -4.35 12.66 -49.74
C THR A 207 -4.92 13.25 -48.47
N THR A 208 -4.26 14.27 -47.94
CA THR A 208 -4.60 14.91 -46.66
C THR A 208 -4.99 16.38 -46.81
N GLY A 209 -4.91 16.92 -48.04
CA GLY A 209 -5.05 18.35 -48.32
C GLY A 209 -3.80 19.16 -47.97
N SER A 210 -2.67 18.48 -47.69
CA SER A 210 -1.39 19.09 -47.33
C SER A 210 -0.62 19.52 -48.59
N PRO A 211 0.19 20.61 -48.56
CA PRO A 211 1.08 20.97 -49.66
C PRO A 211 2.12 19.88 -49.98
N ALA A 212 2.31 18.90 -49.09
CA ALA A 212 3.18 17.76 -49.31
C ALA A 212 2.49 16.57 -50.00
N ASP A 213 1.18 16.68 -50.29
CA ASP A 213 0.48 15.70 -51.10
C ASP A 213 1.05 15.67 -52.53
N PRO A 214 1.04 14.49 -53.19
CA PRO A 214 1.63 14.33 -54.51
C PRO A 214 0.81 15.08 -55.57
N SER A 215 1.51 15.68 -56.54
CA SER A 215 0.84 16.25 -57.71
C SER A 215 0.12 15.16 -58.53
N ASP A 216 -0.98 15.53 -59.19
CA ASP A 216 -1.72 14.63 -60.10
C ASP A 216 -0.82 13.95 -61.15
N GLN A 217 0.21 14.67 -61.61
CA GLN A 217 1.17 14.12 -62.58
C GLN A 217 2.00 12.99 -61.96
N ALA A 218 2.50 13.18 -60.73
CA ALA A 218 3.27 12.16 -60.01
C ALA A 218 2.43 10.90 -59.74
N VAL A 219 1.15 11.08 -59.39
CA VAL A 219 0.21 9.95 -59.22
C VAL A 219 0.02 9.19 -60.54
N ARG A 220 -0.22 9.90 -61.66
CA ARG A 220 -0.36 9.24 -62.98
C ARG A 220 0.90 8.50 -63.41
N ASP A 221 2.07 9.08 -63.17
CA ASP A 221 3.35 8.46 -63.51
C ASP A 221 3.62 7.22 -62.65
N LEU A 222 3.25 7.27 -61.36
CA LEU A 222 3.28 6.11 -60.46
C LEU A 222 2.40 4.97 -60.97
N GLY A 223 1.15 5.26 -61.36
CA GLY A 223 0.22 4.24 -61.89
C GLY A 223 0.75 3.58 -63.16
N LYS A 224 1.27 4.37 -64.11
CA LYS A 224 1.90 3.85 -65.34
C LYS A 224 3.12 2.98 -65.04
N ALA A 225 3.95 3.40 -64.09
CA ALA A 225 5.15 2.67 -63.73
C ALA A 225 4.83 1.39 -62.93
N LEU A 226 3.78 1.38 -62.12
CA LEU A 226 3.34 0.18 -61.40
C LEU A 226 2.61 -0.81 -62.33
N GLY A 227 1.94 -0.30 -63.36
CA GLY A 227 1.09 -1.10 -64.26
C GLY A 227 -0.29 -1.39 -63.67
N ALA A 228 -0.76 -0.56 -62.73
CA ALA A 228 -2.02 -0.69 -62.02
C ALA A 228 -2.91 0.54 -62.25
N GLU A 229 -4.23 0.36 -62.11
CA GLU A 229 -5.17 1.48 -62.13
C GLU A 229 -5.01 2.29 -60.84
N ILE A 230 -4.71 3.60 -60.95
CA ILE A 230 -4.43 4.44 -59.80
C ILE A 230 -5.55 5.45 -59.51
N SER A 231 -6.03 5.48 -58.27
CA SER A 231 -6.94 6.50 -57.74
C SER A 231 -6.25 7.37 -56.70
N SER A 232 -6.66 8.64 -56.61
CA SER A 232 -6.31 9.52 -55.50
C SER A 232 -7.59 9.84 -54.73
N GLU A 233 -7.58 9.54 -53.44
CA GLU A 233 -8.74 9.65 -52.57
C GLU A 233 -8.36 10.36 -51.27
N PRO A 234 -9.27 11.11 -50.62
CA PRO A 234 -8.98 11.67 -49.31
C PRO A 234 -8.77 10.54 -48.29
N LYS A 235 -7.82 10.73 -47.37
CA LYS A 235 -7.56 9.78 -46.28
C LYS A 235 -8.86 9.47 -45.52
N PRO A 236 -9.28 8.20 -45.44
CA PRO A 236 -10.53 7.84 -44.79
C PRO A 236 -10.45 8.06 -43.27
N GLN A 237 -11.61 8.16 -42.63
CA GLN A 237 -11.69 8.19 -41.17
C GLN A 237 -11.24 6.83 -40.61
N PRO A 238 -10.53 6.82 -39.47
CA PRO A 238 -10.07 5.59 -38.88
C PRO A 238 -11.24 4.75 -38.35
N LEU A 239 -11.08 3.44 -38.45
CA LEU A 239 -11.98 2.40 -37.99
C LEU A 239 -11.27 1.56 -36.94
N LEU A 240 -11.99 1.11 -35.93
CA LEU A 240 -11.44 0.21 -34.92
C LEU A 240 -11.42 -1.22 -35.48
N PRO A 241 -10.26 -1.91 -35.54
CA PRO A 241 -10.22 -3.30 -35.98
C PRO A 241 -11.02 -4.21 -35.04
N GLU A 242 -11.51 -5.34 -35.56
CA GLU A 242 -12.35 -6.26 -34.78
C GLU A 242 -11.63 -6.85 -33.57
N LYS A 243 -10.36 -7.22 -33.78
CA LYS A 243 -9.42 -7.68 -32.77
C LYS A 243 -8.24 -6.72 -32.74
N ILE A 244 -8.10 -6.02 -31.61
CA ILE A 244 -6.94 -5.19 -31.33
C ILE A 244 -5.73 -6.09 -31.09
N SER A 245 -4.58 -5.64 -31.54
CA SER A 245 -3.32 -6.33 -31.36
C SER A 245 -2.95 -6.54 -29.88
N GLN A 246 -2.22 -7.62 -29.63
CA GLN A 246 -1.65 -7.98 -28.33
C GLN A 246 -0.25 -7.37 -28.11
N LEU A 247 0.20 -6.47 -29.00
CA LEU A 247 1.47 -5.75 -28.87
C LEU A 247 1.48 -4.91 -27.58
N VAL A 248 2.56 -5.03 -26.80
CA VAL A 248 2.76 -4.23 -25.59
C VAL A 248 4.26 -3.96 -25.41
N PRO A 249 4.73 -2.73 -25.63
CA PRO A 249 6.13 -2.38 -25.38
C PRO A 249 6.52 -2.38 -23.89
N ALA A 250 7.83 -2.46 -23.62
CA ALA A 250 8.39 -2.49 -22.26
C ALA A 250 8.13 -1.21 -21.45
N ASP A 251 8.28 -0.03 -22.05
CA ASP A 251 8.05 1.26 -21.38
C ASP A 251 6.68 1.31 -20.70
N VAL A 252 5.66 0.82 -21.42
CA VAL A 252 4.28 0.79 -20.94
C VAL A 252 4.10 -0.27 -19.86
N ARG A 253 4.80 -1.41 -19.92
CA ARG A 253 4.76 -2.40 -18.83
C ARG A 253 5.37 -1.85 -17.54
N ALA A 254 6.46 -1.09 -17.64
CA ALA A 254 7.08 -0.48 -16.47
C ALA A 254 6.11 0.52 -15.81
N GLU A 255 5.49 1.39 -16.60
CA GLU A 255 4.51 2.34 -16.08
C GLU A 255 3.23 1.67 -15.56
N GLN A 256 2.69 0.67 -16.25
CA GLN A 256 1.53 -0.10 -15.79
C GLN A 256 1.83 -0.86 -14.49
N ARG A 257 3.04 -1.40 -14.32
CA ARG A 257 3.48 -2.02 -13.06
C ARG A 257 3.49 -0.99 -11.92
N LEU A 258 4.08 0.17 -12.14
CA LEU A 258 4.10 1.26 -11.15
C LEU A 258 2.69 1.72 -10.77
N GLN A 259 1.78 1.82 -11.73
CA GLN A 259 0.38 2.15 -11.47
C GLN A 259 -0.35 1.05 -10.70
N ALA A 260 -0.15 -0.22 -11.07
CA ALA A 260 -0.73 -1.36 -10.37
C ALA A 260 -0.21 -1.47 -8.93
N GLU A 261 1.07 -1.19 -8.70
CA GLU A 261 1.66 -1.13 -7.36
C GLU A 261 1.07 0.00 -6.52
N ARG A 262 0.87 1.19 -7.09
CA ARG A 262 0.18 2.31 -6.41
C ARG A 262 -1.26 1.94 -6.06
N GLN A 263 -1.99 1.29 -6.96
CA GLN A 263 -3.36 0.83 -6.70
C GLN A 263 -3.41 -0.22 -5.60
N LYS A 264 -2.52 -1.22 -5.64
CA LYS A 264 -2.38 -2.22 -4.57
C LYS A 264 -2.07 -1.55 -3.22
N ARG A 265 -1.15 -0.60 -3.20
CA ARG A 265 -0.80 0.16 -1.98
C ARG A 265 -2.00 0.94 -1.45
N ASN A 266 -2.75 1.63 -2.30
CA ASN A 266 -3.93 2.38 -1.89
C ASN A 266 -5.05 1.46 -1.37
N LEU A 267 -5.20 0.27 -1.97
CA LEU A 267 -6.17 -0.73 -1.51
C LEU A 267 -5.78 -1.30 -0.14
N ILE A 268 -4.48 -1.56 0.08
CA ILE A 268 -3.96 -1.97 1.39
C ILE A 268 -4.19 -0.86 2.43
N ILE A 269 -3.88 0.40 2.11
CA ILE A 269 -4.13 1.54 3.01
C ILE A 269 -5.63 1.64 3.35
N GLY A 270 -6.51 1.48 2.35
CA GLY A 270 -7.95 1.46 2.56
C GLY A 270 -8.42 0.32 3.47
N ALA A 271 -7.85 -0.89 3.31
CA ALA A 271 -8.16 -2.03 4.15
C ALA A 271 -7.70 -1.80 5.61
N VAL A 272 -6.49 -1.26 5.82
CA VAL A 272 -5.99 -0.90 7.15
C VAL A 272 -6.86 0.16 7.82
N ALA A 273 -7.32 1.17 7.07
CA ALA A 273 -8.21 2.19 7.59
C ALA A 273 -9.56 1.62 8.05
N LEU A 274 -10.13 0.65 7.31
CA LEU A 274 -11.37 -0.04 7.72
C LEU A 274 -11.18 -0.85 9.00
N VAL A 275 -10.06 -1.56 9.15
CA VAL A 275 -9.75 -2.31 10.38
C VAL A 275 -9.62 -1.35 11.56
N TYR A 276 -8.93 -0.22 11.38
CA TYR A 276 -8.77 0.78 12.43
C TYR A 276 -10.12 1.39 12.85
N LEU A 277 -10.98 1.76 11.90
CA LEU A 277 -12.33 2.26 12.18
C LEU A 277 -13.18 1.21 12.91
N GLY A 278 -13.05 -0.08 12.55
CA GLY A 278 -13.70 -1.17 13.25
C GLY A 278 -13.26 -1.30 14.71
N LEU A 279 -11.96 -1.20 14.99
CA LEU A 279 -11.42 -1.23 16.35
C LEU A 279 -11.90 -0.02 17.18
N VAL A 280 -11.86 1.19 16.61
CA VAL A 280 -12.36 2.39 17.28
C VAL A 280 -13.85 2.25 17.61
N GLY A 281 -14.66 1.74 16.67
CA GLY A 281 -16.07 1.45 16.90
C GLY A 281 -16.30 0.42 18.01
N TYR A 282 -15.51 -0.67 18.02
CA TYR A 282 -15.58 -1.69 19.06
C TYR A 282 -15.26 -1.14 20.46
N PHE A 283 -14.17 -0.38 20.60
CA PHE A 283 -13.79 0.24 21.87
C PHE A 283 -14.81 1.29 22.33
N ALA A 284 -15.42 2.04 21.40
CA ALA A 284 -16.47 3.00 21.74
C ALA A 284 -17.71 2.29 22.31
N LEU A 285 -18.15 1.17 21.71
CA LEU A 285 -19.25 0.38 22.24
C LEU A 285 -18.92 -0.20 23.62
N GLN A 286 -17.73 -0.77 23.78
CA GLN A 286 -17.26 -1.28 25.07
C GLN A 286 -17.21 -0.20 26.15
N TYR A 287 -16.73 0.99 25.81
CA TYR A 287 -16.67 2.14 26.71
C TYR A 287 -18.07 2.59 27.17
N ILE A 288 -19.04 2.62 26.25
CA ILE A 288 -20.43 2.97 26.57
C ILE A 288 -21.04 1.97 27.55
N ASP A 289 -20.83 0.66 27.33
CA ASP A 289 -21.38 -0.37 28.21
C ASP A 289 -20.70 -0.37 29.57
N LEU A 290 -19.38 -0.17 29.63
CA LEU A 290 -18.65 -0.02 30.88
C LEU A 290 -19.13 1.20 31.68
N ASN A 291 -19.37 2.33 31.02
CA ASN A 291 -19.87 3.54 31.67
C ASN A 291 -21.30 3.36 32.22
N LYS A 292 -22.15 2.57 31.55
CA LYS A 292 -23.48 2.21 32.07
C LYS A 292 -23.36 1.37 33.35
N GLN A 293 -22.47 0.37 33.37
CA GLN A 293 -22.24 -0.47 34.55
C GLN A 293 -21.69 0.35 35.72
N LEU A 294 -20.73 1.25 35.45
CA LEU A 294 -20.13 2.12 36.46
C LEU A 294 -21.19 3.04 37.09
N LYS A 295 -22.08 3.64 36.28
CA LYS A 295 -23.20 4.44 36.78
C LYS A 295 -24.21 3.62 37.59
N ALA A 296 -24.43 2.36 37.24
CA ALA A 296 -25.31 1.47 38.00
C ALA A 296 -24.70 1.15 39.38
N GLN A 297 -23.42 0.78 39.42
CA GLN A 297 -22.70 0.53 40.67
C GLN A 297 -22.59 1.77 41.55
N GLN A 298 -22.35 2.97 40.99
CA GLN A 298 -22.35 4.21 41.75
C GLN A 298 -23.70 4.51 42.40
N LYS A 299 -24.81 4.19 41.72
CA LYS A 299 -26.15 4.33 42.30
C LYS A 299 -26.37 3.35 43.46
N GLU A 300 -25.91 2.12 43.32
CA GLU A 300 -26.00 1.10 44.37
C GLU A 300 -25.14 1.49 45.58
N LEU A 301 -23.89 1.91 45.36
CA LEU A 301 -23.02 2.44 46.42
C LEU A 301 -23.62 3.66 47.10
N ALA A 302 -24.25 4.58 46.35
CA ALA A 302 -24.92 5.74 46.94
C ALA A 302 -26.11 5.32 47.82
N GLN A 303 -26.85 4.28 47.45
CA GLN A 303 -27.95 3.74 48.26
C GLN A 303 -27.43 3.04 49.51
N ILE A 304 -26.37 2.23 49.40
CA ILE A 304 -25.74 1.57 50.55
C ILE A 304 -25.17 2.60 51.52
N ASN A 305 -24.50 3.64 51.00
CA ASN A 305 -23.94 4.71 51.83
C ASN A 305 -25.03 5.53 52.54
N LEU A 306 -26.21 5.69 51.92
CA LEU A 306 -27.39 6.28 52.56
C LEU A 306 -27.97 5.38 53.68
N MET A 307 -27.92 4.06 53.50
CA MET A 307 -28.45 3.10 54.48
C MET A 307 -27.48 2.82 55.63
N HIS A 308 -26.18 3.01 55.41
CA HIS A 308 -25.09 2.58 56.31
C HIS A 308 -24.03 3.66 56.58
N GLY A 309 -24.32 4.94 56.28
CA GLY A 309 -23.39 6.05 56.49
C GLY A 309 -22.91 6.21 57.94
N ASP A 310 -23.70 5.71 58.90
CA ASP A 310 -23.37 5.72 60.33
C ASP A 310 -22.27 4.70 60.70
N ILE A 311 -21.95 3.73 59.84
CA ILE A 311 -20.88 2.76 60.09
C ILE A 311 -19.51 3.46 60.14
N GLY A 312 -19.31 4.51 59.32
CA GLY A 312 -18.07 5.29 59.34
C GLY A 312 -17.85 6.01 60.66
N LEU A 313 -18.92 6.57 61.24
CA LEU A 313 -18.89 7.22 62.56
C LEU A 313 -18.66 6.19 63.67
N PHE A 314 -19.28 5.01 63.56
CA PHE A 314 -19.07 3.92 64.52
C PHE A 314 -17.63 3.41 64.56
N TYR A 315 -16.93 3.36 63.42
CA TYR A 315 -15.51 3.00 63.38
C TYR A 315 -14.62 4.04 64.07
N GLN A 316 -14.91 5.34 63.89
CA GLN A 316 -14.17 6.40 64.57
C GLN A 316 -14.41 6.38 66.08
N ASP A 317 -15.65 6.23 66.52
CA ASP A 317 -15.99 6.10 67.95
C ASP A 317 -15.35 4.85 68.58
N TRP A 318 -15.25 3.75 67.83
CA TRP A 318 -14.61 2.52 68.29
C TRP A 318 -13.08 2.64 68.37
N GLU A 319 -12.45 3.37 67.45
CA GLU A 319 -11.03 3.65 67.47
C GLU A 319 -10.65 4.53 68.66
N ASP A 320 -11.44 5.56 68.97
CA ASP A 320 -11.26 6.41 70.16
C ASP A 320 -11.42 5.62 71.47
N LEU A 321 -12.37 4.69 71.53
CA LEU A 321 -12.61 3.85 72.70
C LEU A 321 -11.61 2.68 72.83
N SER A 322 -10.92 2.32 71.75
CA SER A 322 -10.00 1.17 71.72
C SER A 322 -8.89 1.30 72.76
N ALA A 323 -8.36 2.50 72.98
CA ALA A 323 -7.32 2.78 73.97
C ALA A 323 -7.76 2.50 75.42
N MET A 324 -9.06 2.58 75.72
CA MET A 324 -9.62 2.25 77.04
C MET A 324 -9.94 0.76 77.20
N VAL A 325 -10.18 0.04 76.10
CA VAL A 325 -10.59 -1.37 76.11
C VAL A 325 -9.39 -2.30 75.95
N ASP A 326 -8.25 -1.82 75.43
CA ASP A 326 -7.03 -2.62 75.28
C ASP A 326 -6.32 -2.90 76.61
N ASP A 327 -6.57 -4.11 77.13
CA ASP A 327 -6.09 -4.67 78.41
C ASP A 327 -4.55 -4.62 78.57
N ARG A 328 -3.81 -4.46 77.46
CA ARG A 328 -2.32 -4.45 77.45
C ARG A 328 -1.70 -3.15 77.95
N HIS A 329 -2.35 -2.01 77.79
CA HIS A 329 -1.83 -0.69 78.20
C HIS A 329 -2.36 -0.23 79.56
N TRP A 330 -3.18 -1.06 80.22
CA TRP A 330 -3.80 -0.70 81.48
C TRP A 330 -2.76 -0.58 82.61
N PRO A 331 -2.73 0.54 83.37
CA PRO A 331 -1.73 0.80 84.41
C PRO A 331 -1.59 -0.29 85.48
N LEU A 332 -2.70 -0.95 85.83
CA LEU A 332 -2.70 -2.04 86.81
C LEU A 332 -2.02 -3.30 86.27
N ASN A 333 -2.16 -3.60 84.97
CA ASN A 333 -1.48 -4.74 84.34
C ASN A 333 0.02 -4.45 84.20
N ALA A 334 0.41 -3.22 83.87
CA ALA A 334 1.81 -2.81 83.85
C ALA A 334 2.47 -2.94 85.24
N LEU A 335 1.76 -2.55 86.31
CA LEU A 335 2.20 -2.75 87.69
C LEU A 335 2.32 -4.25 88.04
N MET A 336 1.31 -5.05 87.71
CA MET A 336 1.29 -6.49 87.99
C MET A 336 2.48 -7.19 87.32
N ARG A 337 2.66 -6.98 86.00
CA ARG A 337 3.79 -7.53 85.24
C ARG A 337 5.13 -7.08 85.81
N SER A 338 5.28 -5.80 86.15
CA SER A 338 6.52 -5.29 86.77
C SER A 338 6.79 -5.94 88.13
N SER A 339 5.74 -6.23 88.90
CA SER A 339 5.85 -6.83 90.23
C SER A 339 6.19 -8.32 90.21
N GLU A 340 5.66 -9.08 89.25
CA GLU A 340 5.94 -10.50 89.06
C GLU A 340 7.40 -10.78 88.67
N LEU A 341 8.11 -9.78 88.12
CA LEU A 341 9.53 -9.90 87.78
C LEU A 341 10.45 -9.93 89.02
N ILE A 342 9.95 -9.57 90.21
CA ILE A 342 10.70 -9.71 91.46
C ILE A 342 10.54 -11.15 91.97
N PRO A 343 11.62 -11.95 92.02
CA PRO A 343 11.54 -13.30 92.55
C PRO A 343 11.11 -13.29 94.04
N PRO A 344 10.21 -14.19 94.48
CA PRO A 344 9.67 -14.15 95.84
C PRO A 344 10.74 -14.35 96.94
N ASN A 345 11.88 -14.94 96.59
CA ASN A 345 13.05 -15.09 97.46
C ASN A 345 13.94 -13.82 97.56
N GLN A 346 13.70 -12.79 96.73
CA GLN A 346 14.52 -11.55 96.65
C GLN A 346 13.77 -10.28 97.09
N ILE A 347 12.54 -10.40 97.60
CA ILE A 347 11.71 -9.25 98.05
C ILE A 347 12.39 -8.43 99.19
N LYS A 348 13.30 -9.03 99.96
CA LYS A 348 14.07 -8.31 100.99
C LYS A 348 15.22 -7.47 100.41
N ASP A 349 15.73 -7.90 99.25
CA ASP A 349 16.94 -7.40 98.60
C ASP A 349 16.63 -6.41 97.47
N LEU A 350 15.43 -6.49 96.86
CA LEU A 350 14.93 -5.59 95.82
C LEU A 350 13.52 -5.11 96.21
N ARG A 351 13.30 -3.79 96.29
CA ARG A 351 12.00 -3.20 96.69
C ARG A 351 11.58 -2.05 95.79
N PHE A 352 10.30 -2.02 95.40
CA PHE A 352 9.69 -0.83 94.80
C PHE A 352 9.36 0.20 95.88
N LYS A 353 9.62 1.47 95.58
CA LYS A 353 9.20 2.61 96.39
C LYS A 353 8.11 3.43 95.71
N VAL A 354 8.23 3.62 94.40
CA VAL A 354 7.28 4.42 93.62
C VAL A 354 7.04 3.74 92.29
N PHE A 355 5.77 3.63 91.91
CA PHE A 355 5.33 3.24 90.58
C PHE A 355 4.28 4.24 90.13
N GLU A 356 4.55 4.92 89.03
CA GLU A 356 3.63 5.86 88.39
C GLU A 356 3.43 5.42 86.94
N ALA A 357 2.18 5.25 86.53
CA ALA A 357 1.84 4.86 85.16
C ALA A 357 0.74 5.78 84.62
N THR A 358 1.02 6.34 83.45
CA THR A 358 0.14 7.13 82.57
C THR A 358 0.02 6.36 81.26
N PRO A 359 -1.03 6.52 80.42
CA PRO A 359 -1.18 5.74 79.18
C PRO A 359 0.05 5.72 78.26
N GLU A 360 0.88 6.78 78.32
CA GLU A 360 2.08 6.93 77.48
C GLU A 360 3.40 6.71 78.24
N ARG A 361 3.39 6.66 79.58
CA ARG A 361 4.62 6.70 80.40
C ARG A 361 4.53 5.81 81.62
N VAL A 362 5.57 5.00 81.83
CA VAL A 362 5.74 4.20 83.05
C VAL A 362 7.03 4.60 83.77
N TYR A 363 6.91 4.93 85.05
CA TYR A 363 8.01 5.34 85.90
C TYR A 363 8.10 4.43 87.13
N ILE A 364 9.27 3.83 87.33
CA ILE A 364 9.53 2.88 88.42
C ILE A 364 10.77 3.31 89.19
N SER A 365 10.63 3.51 90.50
CA SER A 365 11.77 3.74 91.40
C SER A 365 11.78 2.72 92.53
N GLY A 366 12.97 2.22 92.84
CA GLY A 366 13.17 1.23 93.89
C GLY A 366 14.59 1.25 94.46
N GLU A 367 14.84 0.32 95.37
CA GLU A 367 16.13 0.14 96.03
C GLU A 367 16.56 -1.32 96.00
N SER A 368 17.87 -1.55 95.85
CA SER A 368 18.49 -2.86 95.87
C SER A 368 19.68 -2.93 96.83
N THR A 369 19.98 -4.10 97.38
CA THR A 369 21.21 -4.34 98.16
C THR A 369 22.45 -4.46 97.27
N GLU A 370 22.29 -4.89 96.01
CA GLU A 370 23.39 -5.07 95.06
C GLU A 370 23.08 -4.48 93.67
N ILE A 371 24.08 -3.83 93.04
CA ILE A 371 23.95 -3.26 91.68
C ILE A 371 23.49 -4.31 90.66
N LYS A 372 24.04 -5.53 90.75
CA LYS A 372 23.77 -6.61 89.80
C LYS A 372 22.29 -6.99 89.76
N GLN A 373 21.60 -6.92 90.90
CA GLN A 373 20.17 -7.24 90.99
C GLN A 373 19.31 -6.13 90.37
N ALA A 374 19.67 -4.86 90.59
CA ALA A 374 18.99 -3.73 89.96
C ALA A 374 19.14 -3.75 88.43
N SER A 375 20.34 -4.02 87.90
CA SER A 375 20.56 -4.13 86.46
C SER A 375 19.84 -5.33 85.84
N ALA A 376 19.87 -6.49 86.50
CA ALA A 376 19.16 -7.69 86.03
C ALA A 376 17.63 -7.52 86.03
N PHE A 377 17.09 -6.77 86.99
CA PHE A 377 15.68 -6.39 87.00
C PHE A 377 15.36 -5.47 85.81
N GLY A 378 16.20 -4.48 85.53
CA GLY A 378 16.06 -3.60 84.38
C GLY A 378 16.02 -4.33 83.03
N GLU A 379 16.90 -5.32 82.84
CA GLU A 379 16.88 -6.15 81.61
C GLU A 379 15.61 -7.00 81.48
N LYS A 380 15.11 -7.56 82.58
CA LYS A 380 13.85 -8.32 82.60
C LYS A 380 12.65 -7.43 82.33
N LEU A 381 12.66 -6.22 82.90
CA LEU A 381 11.63 -5.21 82.70
C LEU A 381 11.52 -4.83 81.22
N LYS A 382 12.66 -4.53 80.56
CA LYS A 382 12.73 -4.25 79.12
C LYS A 382 12.19 -5.38 78.25
N ARG A 383 12.31 -6.64 78.68
CA ARG A 383 11.78 -7.80 77.94
C ARG A 383 10.29 -8.04 78.16
N SER A 384 9.79 -7.77 79.36
CA SER A 384 8.38 -8.02 79.72
C SER A 384 7.44 -6.90 79.31
N LEU A 385 7.98 -5.70 79.15
CA LEU A 385 7.29 -4.48 78.72
C LEU A 385 8.05 -3.92 77.51
N GLY A 386 8.12 -4.74 76.46
CA GLY A 386 8.88 -4.45 75.24
C GLY A 386 8.22 -3.38 74.36
N GLU A 387 6.97 -3.05 74.64
CA GLU A 387 6.19 -1.98 74.02
C GLU A 387 6.58 -0.55 74.46
N TYR A 388 7.40 -0.43 75.51
CA TYR A 388 7.93 0.86 75.98
C TYR A 388 9.40 1.00 75.61
N ASP A 389 9.80 2.17 75.10
CA ASP A 389 11.20 2.54 74.99
C ASP A 389 11.74 3.02 76.34
N TRP A 390 12.71 2.25 76.87
CA TRP A 390 13.23 2.43 78.22
C TRP A 390 14.52 3.25 78.20
N LYS A 391 14.46 4.44 78.78
CA LYS A 391 15.64 5.29 78.99
C LYS A 391 16.71 4.58 79.82
N ALA A 392 17.96 5.02 79.65
CA ALA A 392 19.10 4.46 80.37
C ALA A 392 18.85 4.51 81.89
N PRO A 393 19.04 3.39 82.61
CA PRO A 393 18.69 3.32 84.02
C PRO A 393 19.62 4.20 84.85
N ASN A 394 19.05 4.99 85.75
CA ASN A 394 19.84 5.75 86.72
C ASN A 394 19.95 4.93 88.01
N ILE A 395 21.14 4.37 88.25
CA ILE A 395 21.45 3.57 89.44
C ILE A 395 22.55 4.27 90.22
N GLY A 396 22.24 4.72 91.43
CA GLY A 396 23.15 5.44 92.32
C GLY A 396 23.19 4.85 93.72
N ALA A 397 24.34 4.93 94.38
CA ALA A 397 24.47 4.53 95.78
C ALA A 397 23.81 5.57 96.69
N ASP A 398 22.91 5.14 97.57
CA ASP A 398 22.34 6.00 98.61
C ASP A 398 23.16 5.88 99.90
N ALA A 399 23.89 6.95 100.22
CA ALA A 399 24.75 7.04 101.39
C ALA A 399 24.01 6.92 102.73
N LYS A 400 22.67 7.10 102.76
CA LYS A 400 21.87 7.01 104.00
C LYS A 400 21.38 5.60 104.32
N THR A 401 21.14 4.77 103.31
CA THR A 401 20.49 3.47 103.46
C THR A 401 21.42 2.29 103.17
N ASN A 402 22.65 2.56 102.73
CA ASN A 402 23.64 1.57 102.27
C ASN A 402 23.05 0.60 101.22
N ARG A 403 22.17 1.14 100.37
CA ARG A 403 21.46 0.46 99.28
C ARG A 403 21.61 1.26 97.99
N TRP A 404 21.42 0.60 96.87
CA TRP A 404 21.46 1.18 95.53
C TRP A 404 20.06 1.61 95.12
N LYS A 405 19.84 2.90 94.90
CA LYS A 405 18.59 3.41 94.36
C LYS A 405 18.61 3.29 92.84
N PHE A 406 17.53 2.78 92.27
CA PHE A 406 17.36 2.70 90.82
C PHE A 406 16.10 3.43 90.37
N THR A 407 16.16 3.95 89.14
CA THR A 407 15.04 4.59 88.46
C THR A 407 15.00 4.14 87.01
N PHE A 408 13.83 3.65 86.59
CA PHE A 408 13.51 3.25 85.22
C PHE A 408 12.35 4.10 84.72
N GLU A 409 12.48 4.61 83.49
CA GLU A 409 11.45 5.39 82.82
C GLU A 409 11.27 4.81 81.41
N GLY A 410 10.04 4.40 81.10
CA GLY A 410 9.62 3.90 79.78
C GLY A 410 8.56 4.80 79.15
N ILE A 411 8.69 5.06 77.85
CA ILE A 411 7.74 5.85 77.04
C ILE A 411 7.18 4.94 75.93
N LEU A 412 5.87 4.96 75.70
CA LEU A 412 5.24 4.09 74.70
C LEU A 412 5.68 4.50 73.28
N GLU A 413 6.15 3.55 72.48
CA GLU A 413 6.65 3.79 71.12
C GLU A 413 5.50 4.32 70.24
N GLY A 414 5.56 5.61 69.86
CA GLY A 414 4.48 6.32 69.16
C GLY A 414 3.89 7.54 69.90
N SER A 415 4.35 7.82 71.14
CA SER A 415 3.97 9.00 71.93
C SER A 415 5.03 10.12 71.95
N GLU A 416 5.96 10.13 70.99
CA GLU A 416 6.75 11.34 70.70
C GLU A 416 5.81 12.42 70.15
N MET A 417 5.18 13.15 71.07
CA MET A 417 4.42 14.36 70.75
C MET A 417 5.35 15.35 70.06
N GLU A 418 4.99 15.67 68.82
CA GLU A 418 4.65 17.04 68.42
C GLU A 418 5.06 18.08 69.49
N GLN A 419 6.22 18.71 69.28
CA GLN A 419 6.53 20.00 69.88
C GLN A 419 6.02 21.14 69.02
#